data_AF-A0A7I9YFN3-F1
#
_entry.id   AF-A0A7I9YFN3-F1
#
_cell.length_a   1.000
_cell.length_b   1.000
_cell.length_c   1.000
_cell.angle_alpha   90.00
_cell.angle_beta   90.00
_cell.angle_gamma   90.00
#
_symmetry.space_group_name_H-M   'P 1'
#
loop_
_entity.id
_entity.type
_entity.pdbx_description
1 polymer ?
#
loop_
_entity_poly.entity_id
_entity_poly.type
_entity_poly.pdbx_seq_one_letter_code
_entity_poly.pdbx_strand_id
1 'polypeptide(L)'
;MPAGMINLYLLALAARRRGRAEFTASERAIVEFTRYRAFLLGLPEELLPTTPTGVIHLIHTRGALLREDFDDATCGEMVRSTMAAYLRPVDTRWERMAEAVEKSYSKVAFLKAFCNGDRSVAEAKGVSVGPADYLRIGVTAPVHSRAPAGGTARQPDSGTAPDHR
;
A
#
# COMPACT_ATOMS: atom_id res chain seq x y z
N MET A 1 10.25 10.02 6.38
CA MET A 1 8.82 9.73 6.60
C MET A 1 8.75 8.87 7.84
N PRO A 2 7.73 8.96 8.69
CA PRO A 2 7.35 7.78 9.46
C PRO A 2 6.95 6.73 8.43
N ALA A 3 7.65 5.60 8.39
CA ALA A 3 7.55 4.58 7.34
C ALA A 3 6.15 3.97 7.14
N GLY A 4 5.17 4.31 7.99
CA GLY A 4 3.81 3.74 7.99
C GLY A 4 2.71 4.55 7.30
N MET A 5 2.96 5.77 6.81
CA MET A 5 1.86 6.64 6.33
C MET A 5 1.51 6.50 4.84
N ILE A 6 2.20 5.64 4.08
CA ILE A 6 1.94 5.52 2.64
C ILE A 6 0.54 4.99 2.34
N ASN A 7 0.00 4.13 3.20
CA ASN A 7 -1.38 3.66 3.10
C ASN A 7 -2.38 4.83 3.19
N LEU A 8 -2.15 5.79 4.09
CA LEU A 8 -3.01 6.98 4.22
C LEU A 8 -2.93 7.87 2.98
N TYR A 9 -1.75 8.00 2.37
CA TYR A 9 -1.59 8.76 1.14
C TYR A 9 -2.44 8.19 0.01
N LEU A 10 -2.38 6.87 -0.20
CA LEU A 10 -3.17 6.21 -1.24
C LEU A 10 -4.68 6.35 -0.97
N LEU A 11 -5.08 6.24 0.30
CA LEU A 11 -6.46 6.44 0.73
C LEU A 11 -6.92 7.89 0.49
N ALA A 12 -6.08 8.87 0.82
CA ALA A 12 -6.34 10.29 0.61
C ALA A 12 -6.44 10.64 -0.88
N LEU A 13 -5.55 10.10 -1.73
CA LEU A 13 -5.63 10.25 -3.18
C LEU A 13 -6.90 9.61 -3.74
N ALA A 14 -7.34 8.46 -3.22
CA ALA A 14 -8.58 7.83 -3.63
C ALA A 14 -9.82 8.65 -3.22
N ALA A 15 -9.83 9.20 -2.01
CA ALA A 15 -10.90 10.08 -1.54
C ALA A 15 -10.98 11.37 -2.38
N ARG A 16 -9.84 12.01 -2.65
CA ARG A 16 -9.76 13.23 -3.49
C ARG A 16 -10.15 12.99 -4.94
N ARG A 17 -9.76 11.86 -5.53
CA ARG A 17 -10.20 11.47 -6.89
C ARG A 17 -11.71 11.28 -6.99
N ARG A 18 -12.37 10.92 -5.89
CA ARG A 18 -13.84 10.84 -5.77
C ARG A 18 -14.50 12.17 -5.38
N GLY A 19 -13.74 13.28 -5.37
CA GLY A 19 -14.23 14.61 -5.01
C GLY A 19 -14.54 14.81 -3.52
N ARG A 20 -14.14 13.89 -2.64
CA ARG A 20 -14.43 13.98 -1.21
C ARG A 20 -13.38 14.80 -0.47
N ALA A 21 -13.86 15.70 0.38
CA ALA A 21 -13.02 16.45 1.33
C ALA A 21 -12.79 15.69 2.63
N GLU A 22 -13.64 14.71 2.97
CA GLU A 22 -13.61 13.95 4.22
C GLU A 22 -13.52 12.45 3.98
N PHE A 23 -12.91 11.75 4.94
CA PHE A 23 -12.90 10.29 4.97
C PHE A 23 -14.26 9.73 5.41
N THR A 24 -14.63 8.55 4.91
CA THR A 24 -15.79 7.83 5.44
C THR A 24 -15.52 7.31 6.85
N ALA A 25 -16.54 6.81 7.56
CA ALA A 25 -16.35 6.25 8.89
C ALA A 25 -15.33 5.09 8.92
N SER A 26 -15.40 4.18 7.94
CA SER A 26 -14.45 3.06 7.82
C SER A 26 -13.04 3.53 7.46
N GLU A 27 -12.91 4.51 6.58
CA GLU A 27 -11.62 5.10 6.22
C GLU A 27 -11.00 5.84 7.40
N ARG A 28 -11.82 6.53 8.19
CA ARG A 28 -11.40 7.22 9.40
C ARG A 28 -10.85 6.26 10.45
N ALA A 29 -11.40 5.06 10.59
CA ALA A 29 -10.83 4.04 11.49
C ALA A 29 -9.38 3.66 11.08
N ILE A 30 -9.12 3.54 9.79
CA ILE A 30 -7.76 3.26 9.25
C ILE A 30 -6.83 4.45 9.49
N VAL A 31 -7.35 5.67 9.31
CA VAL A 31 -6.63 6.92 9.57
C VAL A 31 -6.22 7.00 11.03
N GLU A 32 -7.16 6.84 11.97
CA GLU A 32 -6.87 6.92 13.40
C GLU A 32 -5.91 5.82 13.85
N PHE A 33 -6.07 4.58 13.36
CA PHE A 33 -5.13 3.50 13.67
C PHE A 33 -3.70 3.84 13.22
N THR A 34 -3.55 4.42 12.03
CA THR A 34 -2.24 4.79 11.51
C THR A 34 -1.67 6.01 12.24
N ARG A 35 -2.51 7.00 12.59
CA ARG A 35 -2.13 8.16 13.40
C ARG A 35 -1.60 7.70 14.77
N TYR A 36 -2.33 6.82 15.44
CA TYR A 36 -1.93 6.27 16.72
C TYR A 36 -0.59 5.54 16.65
N ARG A 37 -0.37 4.71 15.63
CA ARG A 37 0.93 4.05 15.42
C ARG A 37 2.06 5.05 15.20
N ALA A 38 1.83 6.10 14.43
CA ALA A 38 2.84 7.12 14.17
C ALA A 38 3.14 7.95 15.43
N PHE A 39 2.13 8.25 16.25
CA PHE A 39 2.29 8.87 17.56
C PHE A 39 3.15 8.00 18.49
N LEU A 40 2.87 6.69 18.57
CA LEU A 40 3.68 5.75 19.35
C LEU A 40 5.14 5.64 18.88
N LEU A 41 5.40 5.91 17.60
CA LEU A 41 6.75 5.97 17.04
C LEU A 41 7.44 7.33 17.26
N GLY A 42 6.83 8.21 18.07
CA GLY A 42 7.39 9.50 18.47
C GLY A 42 7.08 10.65 17.52
N LEU A 43 6.12 10.49 16.60
CA LEU A 43 5.72 11.60 15.73
C LEU A 43 4.79 12.56 16.49
N PRO A 44 5.05 13.88 16.46
CA PRO A 44 4.19 14.86 17.13
C PRO A 44 2.82 14.95 16.45
N GLU A 45 1.79 15.32 17.21
CA GLU A 45 0.40 15.28 16.77
C GLU A 45 0.10 16.26 15.61
N GLU A 46 0.84 17.36 15.55
CA GLU A 46 0.72 18.37 14.49
C GLU A 46 1.10 17.81 13.11
N LEU A 47 1.87 16.72 13.06
CA LEU A 47 2.25 16.01 11.83
C LEU A 47 1.31 14.83 11.51
N LEU A 48 0.18 14.70 12.21
CA LEU A 48 -0.79 13.61 12.04
C LEU A 48 -2.14 14.14 11.49
N PRO A 49 -2.21 14.51 10.20
CA PRO A 49 -3.41 15.06 9.60
C PRO A 49 -4.57 14.05 9.58
N THR A 50 -5.78 14.55 9.83
CA THR A 50 -7.04 13.78 9.82
C THR A 50 -7.80 13.87 8.51
N THR A 51 -7.44 14.79 7.63
CA THR A 51 -8.15 15.04 6.37
C THR A 51 -7.35 14.54 5.16
N PRO A 52 -8.02 14.10 4.08
CA PRO A 52 -7.35 13.72 2.82
C PRO A 52 -6.41 14.80 2.29
N THR A 53 -6.86 16.06 2.29
CA THR A 53 -6.06 17.20 1.84
C THR A 53 -4.83 17.40 2.72
N GLY A 54 -4.98 17.34 4.05
CA GLY A 54 -3.86 17.46 4.98
C GLY A 54 -2.80 16.37 4.79
N VAL A 55 -3.23 15.12 4.58
CA VAL A 55 -2.32 13.99 4.30
C VAL A 55 -1.51 14.25 3.03
N ILE A 56 -2.15 14.68 1.94
CA ILE A 56 -1.46 14.96 0.68
C ILE A 56 -0.49 16.12 0.83
N HIS A 57 -0.92 17.22 1.47
CA HIS A 57 -0.07 18.38 1.70
C HIS A 57 1.16 18.02 2.51
N LEU A 58 1.01 17.31 3.64
CA LEU A 58 2.14 16.90 4.45
C LEU A 58 3.20 16.12 3.65
N ILE A 59 2.74 15.22 2.79
CA ILE A 59 3.61 14.36 1.99
C ILE A 59 4.32 15.14 0.89
N HIS A 60 3.61 16.02 0.19
CA HIS A 60 4.20 16.89 -0.82
C HIS A 60 5.14 17.92 -0.20
N THR A 61 4.78 18.52 0.94
CA THR A 61 5.63 19.44 1.69
C THR A 61 6.92 18.73 2.11
N ARG A 62 6.84 17.50 2.62
CA ARG A 62 8.06 16.71 2.88
C ARG A 62 8.89 16.54 1.61
N GLY A 63 8.29 16.15 0.49
CA GLY A 63 9.00 15.98 -0.78
C GLY A 63 9.72 17.26 -1.20
N ALA A 64 9.05 18.40 -1.13
CA ALA A 64 9.60 19.70 -1.50
C ALA A 64 10.73 20.20 -0.56
N LEU A 65 10.74 19.77 0.70
CA LEU A 65 11.73 20.18 1.70
C LEU A 65 12.95 19.25 1.78
N LEU A 66 12.91 18.08 1.15
CA LEU A 66 14.06 17.18 1.12
C LEU A 66 15.10 17.71 0.13
N ARG A 67 16.35 17.80 0.60
CA ARG A 67 17.48 18.29 -0.20
C ARG A 67 17.99 17.26 -1.20
N GLU A 68 17.88 15.97 -0.86
CA GLU A 68 18.23 14.86 -1.75
C GLU A 68 16.96 14.15 -2.19
N ASP A 69 16.82 14.06 -3.51
CA ASP A 69 15.77 13.29 -4.16
C ASP A 69 16.15 11.80 -4.25
N PHE A 70 15.30 11.01 -4.87
CA PHE A 70 15.50 9.57 -5.07
C PHE A 70 16.86 9.25 -5.72
N ASP A 71 17.72 8.51 -4.99
CA ASP A 71 19.00 7.98 -5.48
C ASP A 71 18.84 6.51 -5.94
N ASP A 72 19.24 6.20 -7.18
CA ASP A 72 19.12 4.84 -7.71
C ASP A 72 20.10 3.85 -7.04
N ALA A 73 21.28 4.30 -6.62
CA ALA A 73 22.28 3.43 -6.02
C ALA A 73 21.79 2.85 -4.68
N THR A 74 21.14 3.67 -3.85
CA THR A 74 20.62 3.27 -2.54
C THR A 74 19.14 2.95 -2.57
N CYS A 75 18.30 3.93 -2.95
CA CYS A 75 16.85 3.76 -2.91
C CYS A 75 16.36 2.85 -4.04
N GLY A 76 16.96 2.92 -5.22
CA GLY A 76 16.68 1.98 -6.32
C GLY A 76 17.00 0.55 -5.93
N GLU A 77 18.13 0.31 -5.26
CA GLU A 77 18.51 -1.04 -4.81
C GLU A 77 17.57 -1.58 -3.72
N MET A 78 17.12 -0.73 -2.82
CA MET A 78 16.08 -1.11 -1.84
C MET A 78 14.77 -1.49 -2.53
N VAL A 79 14.35 -0.76 -3.57
CA VAL A 79 13.13 -1.11 -4.32
C VAL A 79 13.32 -2.44 -5.06
N ARG A 80 14.46 -2.62 -5.74
CA ARG A 80 14.78 -3.88 -6.46
C ARG A 80 14.81 -5.07 -5.52
N SER A 81 15.48 -4.97 -4.37
CA SER A 81 15.54 -6.03 -3.37
C SER A 81 14.16 -6.34 -2.78
N THR A 82 13.35 -5.31 -2.49
CA THR A 82 11.96 -5.50 -2.01
C THR A 82 11.10 -6.22 -3.04
N MET A 83 11.22 -5.87 -4.33
CA MET A 83 10.47 -6.53 -5.40
C MET A 83 10.99 -7.95 -5.71
N ALA A 84 12.27 -8.22 -5.43
CA ALA A 84 12.90 -9.52 -5.64
C ALA A 84 12.65 -10.51 -4.49
N ALA A 85 12.29 -10.04 -3.29
CA ALA A 85 12.14 -10.86 -2.11
C ALA A 85 11.15 -12.04 -2.31
N TYR A 86 11.56 -13.21 -1.82
CA TYR A 86 10.71 -14.41 -1.75
C TYR A 86 9.95 -14.38 -0.42
N LEU A 87 8.63 -14.24 -0.47
CA LEU A 87 7.78 -14.09 0.71
C LEU A 87 6.97 -15.35 1.06
N ARG A 88 7.05 -16.41 0.25
CA ARG A 88 6.24 -17.61 0.47
C ARG A 88 6.88 -18.52 1.54
N PRO A 89 6.08 -19.26 2.32
CA PRO A 89 6.58 -20.04 3.45
C PRO A 89 7.34 -21.31 3.04
N VAL A 90 7.10 -21.83 1.83
CA VAL A 90 7.69 -23.08 1.35
C VAL A 90 8.13 -22.97 -0.10
N ASP A 91 9.33 -23.49 -0.40
CA ASP A 91 9.93 -23.44 -1.73
C ASP A 91 9.55 -24.66 -2.58
N THR A 92 8.37 -24.62 -3.21
CA THR A 92 7.95 -25.64 -4.18
C THR A 92 7.76 -25.05 -5.58
N ARG A 93 7.74 -25.92 -6.61
CA ARG A 93 7.56 -25.49 -8.02
C ARG A 93 6.24 -24.74 -8.24
N TRP A 94 5.17 -25.15 -7.56
CA TRP A 94 3.89 -24.42 -7.60
C TRP A 94 4.02 -23.06 -6.94
N GLU A 95 4.72 -22.99 -5.82
CA GLU A 95 4.88 -21.77 -5.04
C GLU A 95 5.68 -20.72 -5.82
N ARG A 96 6.74 -21.12 -6.52
CA ARG A 96 7.52 -20.28 -7.44
C ARG A 96 6.69 -19.75 -8.62
N MET A 97 5.76 -20.55 -9.15
CA MET A 97 4.90 -20.07 -10.23
C MET A 97 3.92 -19.01 -9.74
N ALA A 98 3.28 -19.25 -8.59
CA ALA A 98 2.38 -18.27 -7.98
C ALA A 98 3.13 -17.02 -7.48
N GLU A 99 4.36 -17.16 -6.99
CA GLU A 99 5.25 -16.02 -6.69
C GLU A 99 5.50 -15.15 -7.92
N ALA A 100 5.76 -15.75 -9.09
CA ALA A 100 5.95 -14.99 -10.33
C ALA A 100 4.69 -14.20 -10.73
N VAL A 101 3.51 -14.73 -10.44
CA VAL A 101 2.23 -14.04 -10.62
C VAL A 101 2.09 -12.89 -9.62
N GLU A 102 2.30 -13.14 -8.33
CA GLU A 102 2.24 -12.12 -7.27
C GLU A 102 3.21 -10.97 -7.53
N LYS A 103 4.45 -11.27 -7.94
CA LYS A 103 5.43 -10.25 -8.33
C LYS A 103 4.95 -9.41 -9.51
N SER A 104 4.28 -10.02 -10.49
CA SER A 104 3.69 -9.30 -11.63
C SER A 104 2.60 -8.33 -11.16
N TYR A 105 1.71 -8.76 -10.27
CA TYR A 105 0.70 -7.87 -9.66
C TYR A 105 1.34 -6.75 -8.83
N SER A 106 2.35 -7.04 -8.01
CA SER A 106 3.07 -6.05 -7.21
C SER A 106 3.72 -4.96 -8.07
N LYS A 107 4.37 -5.35 -9.18
CA LYS A 107 4.95 -4.38 -10.13
C LYS A 107 3.91 -3.46 -10.75
N VAL A 108 2.76 -4.01 -11.17
CA VAL A 108 1.67 -3.22 -11.77
C VAL A 108 0.98 -2.33 -10.73
N ALA A 109 0.81 -2.82 -9.50
CA ALA A 109 0.30 -2.02 -8.39
C ALA A 109 1.25 -0.86 -8.08
N PHE A 110 2.56 -1.10 -8.06
CA PHE A 110 3.58 -0.07 -7.86
C PHE A 110 3.53 1.00 -8.96
N LEU A 111 3.49 0.57 -10.23
CA LEU A 111 3.35 1.44 -11.39
C LEU A 111 2.13 2.38 -11.26
N LYS A 112 0.97 1.82 -10.89
CA LYS A 112 -0.28 2.59 -10.77
C LYS A 112 -0.31 3.50 -9.55
N ALA A 113 0.24 3.06 -8.43
CA ALA A 113 0.16 3.77 -7.15
C ALA A 113 1.21 4.90 -7.04
N PHE A 114 2.44 4.66 -7.52
CA PHE A 114 3.57 5.57 -7.30
C PHE A 114 4.06 6.28 -8.56
N CYS A 115 3.83 5.70 -9.75
CA CYS A 115 4.34 6.24 -11.01
C CYS A 115 3.23 6.80 -11.91
N ASN A 116 2.00 6.91 -11.40
CA ASN A 116 0.82 7.37 -12.15
C ASN A 116 0.59 6.60 -13.47
N GLY A 117 1.05 5.34 -13.56
CA GLY A 117 0.97 4.54 -14.78
C GLY A 117 2.16 4.69 -15.75
N ASP A 118 3.11 5.58 -15.48
CA ASP A 118 4.26 5.82 -16.35
C ASP A 118 5.37 4.77 -16.13
N ARG A 119 5.64 4.00 -17.18
CA ARG A 119 6.63 2.91 -17.16
C ARG A 119 8.06 3.43 -17.08
N SER A 120 8.36 4.58 -17.68
CA SER A 120 9.70 5.18 -17.66
C SER A 120 10.07 5.61 -16.24
N VAL A 121 9.11 6.18 -15.51
CA VAL A 121 9.27 6.58 -14.11
C VAL A 121 9.40 5.35 -13.20
N ALA A 122 8.68 4.27 -13.49
CA ALA A 122 8.82 3.01 -12.75
C ALA A 122 10.18 2.35 -12.97
N GLU A 123 10.68 2.37 -14.21
CA GLU A 123 11.99 1.86 -14.57
C GLU A 123 13.11 2.66 -13.91
N ALA A 124 12.99 3.99 -13.89
CA ALA A 124 13.88 4.87 -13.13
C ALA A 124 13.85 4.63 -11.61
N LYS A 125 12.82 3.94 -11.09
CA LYS A 125 12.72 3.51 -9.68
C LYS A 125 13.13 2.04 -9.48
N GLY A 126 13.70 1.39 -10.50
CA GLY A 126 14.16 0.01 -10.43
C GLY A 126 13.06 -1.04 -10.67
N VAL A 127 11.88 -0.64 -11.16
CA VAL A 127 10.74 -1.54 -11.41
C VAL A 127 10.43 -1.62 -12.91
N SER A 128 10.99 -2.64 -13.58
CA SER A 128 10.68 -2.92 -14.98
C SER A 128 9.39 -3.73 -15.12
N VAL A 129 8.37 -3.16 -15.75
CA VAL A 129 7.10 -3.82 -16.07
C VAL A 129 7.09 -4.25 -17.53
N GLY A 130 7.13 -5.56 -17.78
CA GLY A 130 7.22 -6.13 -19.13
C GLY A 130 5.89 -6.69 -19.66
N PRO A 131 5.82 -7.03 -20.96
CA PRO A 131 4.66 -7.70 -21.57
C PRO A 131 4.31 -9.03 -20.89
N ALA A 132 5.32 -9.76 -20.40
CA ALA A 132 5.13 -11.00 -19.66
C ALA A 132 4.39 -10.81 -18.33
N ASP A 133 4.59 -9.68 -17.65
CA ASP A 133 3.89 -9.37 -16.39
C ASP A 133 2.38 -9.13 -16.66
N TYR A 134 2.05 -8.42 -17.74
CA TYR A 134 0.66 -8.23 -18.18
C TYR A 134 0.01 -9.54 -18.64
N LEU A 135 0.74 -10.40 -19.35
CA LEU A 135 0.23 -11.70 -19.77
C LEU A 135 -0.10 -12.58 -18.56
N ARG A 136 0.81 -12.67 -17.58
CA ARG A 136 0.55 -13.43 -16.34
C ARG A 136 -0.69 -12.92 -15.63
N ILE A 137 -0.82 -11.61 -15.44
CA ILE A 137 -2.01 -10.99 -14.83
C ILE A 137 -3.27 -11.31 -15.64
N GLY A 138 -3.23 -11.17 -16.97
CA GLY A 138 -4.37 -11.44 -17.83
C GLY A 138 -4.85 -12.89 -17.76
N VAL A 139 -3.92 -13.85 -17.64
CA VAL A 139 -4.22 -15.29 -17.51
C VAL A 139 -4.78 -15.62 -16.12
N THR A 140 -4.29 -14.97 -15.06
CA THR A 140 -4.68 -15.30 -13.67
C THR A 140 -5.82 -14.46 -13.11
N ALA A 141 -6.12 -13.30 -13.71
CA ALA A 141 -7.21 -12.42 -13.28
C ALA A 141 -8.58 -13.12 -13.26
N PRO A 142 -8.96 -13.96 -14.25
CA PRO A 142 -10.25 -14.66 -14.24
C PRO A 142 -10.40 -15.61 -13.06
N VAL A 143 -9.31 -16.27 -12.65
CA VAL A 143 -9.28 -17.22 -11.53
C VAL A 143 -9.48 -16.48 -10.20
N HIS A 144 -8.86 -15.31 -10.03
CA HIS A 144 -9.01 -14.49 -8.82
C HIS A 144 -10.39 -13.81 -8.73
N SER A 145 -10.97 -13.39 -9.86
CA SER A 145 -12.32 -12.82 -9.90
C SER A 145 -13.44 -13.85 -9.66
N ARG A 146 -13.10 -15.14 -9.66
CA ARG A 146 -14.06 -16.25 -9.53
C ARG A 146 -14.01 -16.93 -8.16
N ALA A 147 -13.28 -16.36 -7.18
CA ALA A 147 -13.42 -16.76 -5.80
C ALA A 147 -14.83 -16.39 -5.30
N PRO A 148 -15.68 -17.35 -4.88
CA PRO A 148 -16.98 -17.04 -4.34
C PRO A 148 -16.82 -16.19 -3.07
N ALA A 149 -17.55 -15.09 -2.99
CA ALA A 149 -17.81 -14.37 -1.76
C ALA A 149 -18.54 -15.31 -0.79
N GLY A 150 -17.78 -16.07 -0.02
CA GLY A 150 -18.28 -17.18 0.79
C GLY A 150 -17.30 -17.53 1.90
N GLY A 151 -16.89 -16.53 2.67
CA GLY A 151 -16.20 -16.70 3.93
C GLY A 151 -16.96 -15.92 4.99
N THR A 152 -18.02 -16.51 5.52
CA THR A 152 -18.67 -16.07 6.76
C THR A 152 -17.63 -16.11 7.88
N ALA A 153 -16.93 -15.00 8.08
CA ALA A 153 -16.23 -14.75 9.33
C ALA A 153 -17.32 -14.65 10.41
N ARG A 154 -17.53 -15.75 11.12
CA ARG A 154 -18.30 -15.82 12.35
C ARG A 154 -17.61 -14.87 13.34
N GLN A 155 -18.17 -13.68 13.51
CA GLN A 155 -17.83 -12.79 14.61
C GLN A 155 -18.04 -13.59 15.90
N PRO A 156 -17.01 -13.80 16.74
CA PRO A 156 -17.26 -14.34 18.07
C PRO A 156 -18.07 -13.29 18.83
N ASP A 157 -19.24 -13.71 19.32
CA ASP A 157 -20.12 -12.91 20.16
C ASP A 157 -19.30 -12.22 21.26
N SER A 158 -19.39 -10.89 21.30
CA SER A 158 -18.88 -10.10 22.41
C SER A 158 -19.69 -10.46 23.65
N GLY A 159 -19.19 -11.45 24.39
CA GLY A 159 -19.66 -11.83 25.71
C GLY A 159 -19.60 -10.61 26.63
N THR A 160 -20.78 -10.32 27.17
CA THR A 160 -21.11 -9.46 28.30
C THR A 160 -19.94 -9.25 29.28
N ALA A 161 -19.49 -8.01 29.42
CA ALA A 161 -18.61 -7.62 30.52
C ALA A 161 -19.34 -7.80 31.86
N PRO A 162 -18.74 -8.47 32.86
CA PRO A 162 -19.32 -8.52 34.20
C PRO A 162 -19.09 -7.18 34.91
N ASP A 163 -20.21 -6.60 35.32
CA ASP A 163 -20.32 -5.50 36.26
C ASP A 163 -19.78 -5.92 37.63
N HIS A 164 -18.65 -5.34 38.03
CA HIS A 164 -18.13 -5.45 39.38
C HIS A 164 -17.76 -4.06 39.90
N ARG A 165 -18.74 -3.49 40.62
CA ARG A 165 -18.64 -2.66 41.84
C ARG A 165 -17.59 -1.57 41.91
#